data_AF-A0AAW5TPP7-F1
#
_entry.id   AF-A0AAW5TPP7-F1
#
_cell.length_a   1.000
_cell.length_b   1.000
_cell.length_c   1.000
_cell.angle_alpha   90.00
_cell.angle_beta   90.00
_cell.angle_gamma   90.00
#
_symmetry.space_group_name_H-M   'P 1'
#
loop_
_entity.id
_entity.type
_entity.pdbx_description
1 polymer ?
#
loop_
_entity_poly.entity_id
_entity_poly.type
_entity_poly.pdbx_seq_one_letter_code
_entity_poly.pdbx_strand_id
1 'polypeptide(L)' 'INSLHRQSVKLLAEGLIVSARDPRDGTVEAYESRTEQCIIGVQWHPELMLHQIENQTLFGYFVNET' A
#
# COMPACT_ATOMS: atom_id res chain seq x y z
N ILE A 1 -6.44 -8.87 -0.48
CA ILE A 1 -5.04 -8.73 -0.92
C ILE A 1 -4.33 -10.07 -0.82
N ASN A 2 -3.26 -10.31 -1.59
CA ASN A 2 -2.39 -11.47 -1.38
C ASN A 2 -1.34 -11.15 -0.30
N SER A 3 -0.69 -12.18 0.27
CA SER A 3 0.38 -12.00 1.25
C SER A 3 1.54 -12.90 0.86
N LEU A 4 2.59 -12.30 0.31
CA LEU A 4 3.80 -12.97 -0.18
C LEU A 4 5.05 -12.29 0.38
N HIS A 5 5.13 -12.19 1.70
CA HIS A 5 6.26 -11.56 2.40
C HIS A 5 6.54 -12.29 3.71
N ARG A 6 7.76 -12.15 4.23
CA ARG A 6 8.18 -12.67 5.55
C ARG A 6 8.52 -11.57 6.55
N GLN A 7 8.45 -10.33 6.10
CA GLN A 7 8.75 -9.13 6.88
C GLN A 7 7.60 -8.15 6.69
N SER A 8 7.45 -7.25 7.66
CA SER A 8 6.45 -6.20 7.62
C SER A 8 6.98 -4.95 8.32
N VAL A 9 6.34 -3.81 8.02
CA VAL A 9 6.67 -2.53 8.63
C VAL A 9 6.32 -2.55 10.12
N LYS A 10 7.33 -2.34 10.97
CA LYS A 10 7.15 -2.17 12.42
C LYS A 10 6.80 -0.73 12.80
N LEU A 11 7.52 0.23 12.20
CA LEU A 11 7.36 1.66 12.45
C LEU A 11 7.54 2.41 11.13
N LEU A 12 6.59 3.30 10.82
CA LEU A 12 6.69 4.19 9.68
C LEU A 12 7.62 5.37 9.99
N ALA A 13 8.30 5.87 8.96
CA ALA A 13 9.05 7.10 9.04
C ALA A 13 8.12 8.31 9.27
N GLU A 14 8.68 9.41 9.74
CA GLU A 14 7.96 10.68 9.81
C GLU A 14 7.46 11.10 8.41
N GLY A 15 6.27 11.70 8.36
CA GLY A 15 5.63 12.10 7.11
C GLY A 15 4.85 10.99 6.40
N LEU A 16 4.83 9.75 6.94
CA LEU A 16 3.97 8.67 6.45
C LEU A 16 2.87 8.33 7.47
N ILE A 17 1.72 7.87 6.98
CA ILE A 17 0.60 7.39 7.80
C ILE A 17 0.12 6.02 7.34
N VAL A 18 -0.37 5.20 8.28
CA VAL A 18 -0.96 3.90 7.96
C VAL A 18 -2.35 4.08 7.37
N SER A 19 -2.57 3.52 6.19
CA SER A 19 -3.86 3.58 5.47
C SER A 19 -4.62 2.25 5.54
N ALA A 20 -3.91 1.12 5.71
CA ALA A 20 -4.53 -0.19 5.88
C ALA A 20 -3.75 -1.10 6.84
N ARG A 21 -4.49 -1.94 7.57
CA ARG A 21 -3.95 -3.01 8.43
C ARG A 21 -4.66 -4.32 8.15
N ASP A 22 -3.94 -5.43 8.27
CA ASP A 22 -4.55 -6.75 8.31
C ASP A 22 -5.39 -6.88 9.60
N PRO A 23 -6.69 -7.19 9.52
CA PRO A 23 -7.54 -7.29 10.71
C PRO A 23 -7.21 -8.50 11.61
N ARG A 24 -6.44 -9.47 11.13
CA ARG A 24 -6.13 -10.71 11.85
C ARG A 24 -4.96 -10.54 12.81
N ASP A 25 -3.93 -9.80 12.41
CA ASP A 25 -2.68 -9.65 13.17
C ASP A 25 -2.20 -8.20 13.31
N GLY A 26 -2.87 -7.23 12.68
CA GLY A 26 -2.54 -5.81 12.76
C GLY A 26 -1.36 -5.37 11.89
N THR A 27 -0.82 -6.27 11.05
CA THR A 27 0.24 -5.97 10.09
C THR A 27 -0.12 -4.75 9.25
N VAL A 28 0.82 -3.82 9.07
CA VAL A 28 0.62 -2.68 8.18
C VAL A 28 0.66 -3.17 6.74
N GLU A 29 -0.46 -3.04 6.04
CA GLU A 29 -0.62 -3.52 4.66
C GLU A 29 -0.56 -2.39 3.63
N ALA A 30 -0.87 -1.15 4.04
CA ALA A 30 -0.66 0.03 3.22
C ALA A 30 -0.33 1.26 4.06
N TYR A 31 0.41 2.18 3.46
CA TYR A 31 0.72 3.49 4.00
C TYR A 31 0.80 4.52 2.88
N GLU A 32 0.61 5.78 3.24
CA GLU A 32 0.69 6.90 2.29
C GLU A 32 1.39 8.10 2.91
N SER A 33 1.81 9.03 2.05
CA SER A 33 2.33 10.32 2.47
C SER A 33 1.27 11.14 3.21
N ARG A 34 1.68 11.77 4.30
CA ARG A 34 0.94 12.85 4.96
C ARG A 34 1.40 14.24 4.51
N THR A 35 2.30 14.29 3.52
CA THR A 35 2.86 15.51 2.95
C THR A 35 2.38 15.69 1.50
N GLU A 36 2.78 16.78 0.85
CA GLU A 36 2.50 17.04 -0.57
C GLU A 36 3.13 16.02 -1.54
N GLN A 37 3.99 15.11 -1.05
CA GLN A 37 4.57 14.05 -1.88
C GLN A 37 3.52 12.99 -2.24
N CYS A 38 3.45 12.63 -3.52
CA CYS A 38 2.63 11.52 -4.01
C CYS A 38 3.33 10.18 -3.72
N ILE A 39 3.11 9.63 -2.51
CA ILE A 39 3.67 8.33 -2.10
C ILE A 39 2.55 7.44 -1.60
N ILE A 40 2.42 6.26 -2.21
CA ILE A 40 1.62 5.15 -1.70
C ILE A 40 2.52 3.90 -1.67
N GLY A 41 2.53 3.22 -0.53
CA GLY A 41 3.17 1.93 -0.36
C GLY A 41 2.13 0.88 0.00
N VAL A 42 2.21 -0.28 -0.66
CA VAL A 42 1.38 -1.46 -0.38
C VAL A 42 2.28 -2.65 -0.12
N GLN A 43 1.90 -3.50 0.84
CA GLN A 43 2.68 -4.67 1.24
C GLN A 43 2.35 -5.90 0.40
N TRP A 44 1.15 -5.95 -0.18
CA TRP A 44 0.76 -6.98 -1.13
C TRP A 44 1.33 -6.72 -2.53
N HIS A 45 1.15 -7.71 -3.40
CA HIS A 45 1.54 -7.66 -4.81
C HIS A 45 0.32 -7.34 -5.70
N PRO A 46 -0.03 -6.06 -5.95
CA PRO A 46 -1.19 -5.67 -6.77
C PRO A 46 -1.06 -6.14 -8.23
N GLU A 47 0.16 -6.29 -8.73
CA GLU A 47 0.49 -6.77 -10.07
C GLU A 47 0.08 -8.23 -10.31
N LEU A 48 -0.05 -9.02 -9.24
CA LEU A 48 -0.53 -10.41 -9.34
C LEU A 48 -2.06 -10.51 -9.27
N MET A 49 -2.75 -9.38 -9.09
CA MET A 49 -4.20 -9.28 -8.93
C MET A 49 -4.82 -8.25 -9.89
N LEU A 50 -4.23 -8.09 -11.09
CA LEU A 50 -4.69 -7.13 -12.10
C LEU A 50 -6.13 -7.35 -12.59
N HIS A 51 -6.72 -8.54 -12.37
CA HIS A 51 -8.12 -8.78 -12.69
C HIS A 51 -9.10 -8.05 -11.73
N GLN A 52 -8.61 -7.53 -10.61
CA GLN A 52 -9.38 -6.73 -9.65
C GLN A 52 -9.22 -5.25 -9.97
N ILE A 53 -10.35 -4.54 -10.10
CA ILE A 53 -10.36 -3.14 -10.53
C ILE A 53 -9.62 -2.23 -9.55
N GLU A 54 -9.67 -2.55 -8.26
CA GLU A 54 -9.02 -1.77 -7.20
C GLU A 54 -7.50 -1.74 -7.37
N ASN A 55 -6.90 -2.87 -7.77
CA ASN A 55 -5.46 -2.91 -8.05
C ASN A 55 -5.13 -2.15 -9.35
N GLN A 56 -6.01 -2.17 -10.36
CA GLN A 56 -5.83 -1.34 -11.55
C GLN A 56 -5.92 0.15 -11.22
N THR A 57 -6.83 0.56 -10.34
CA THR A 57 -6.96 1.94 -9.88
C THR A 57 -5.69 2.42 -9.19
N LEU A 58 -5.02 1.57 -8.40
CA LEU A 58 -3.73 1.93 -7.78
C LEU A 58 -2.65 2.25 -8.82
N PHE A 59 -2.53 1.44 -9.88
CA PHE A 59 -1.61 1.74 -10.98
C PHE A 59 -2.04 2.99 -11.76
N GLY A 60 -3.35 3.17 -11.98
CA GLY A 60 -3.89 4.36 -12.62
C GLY A 60 -3.59 5.64 -11.85
N TYR A 61 -3.69 5.62 -10.52
CA TYR A 61 -3.26 6.72 -9.66
C TYR A 61 -1.77 7.02 -9.87
N PHE A 62 -0.90 6.01 -9.79
CA PHE A 62 0.53 6.20 -9.99
C PHE A 62 0.90 6.78 -11.36
N VAL A 63 0.20 6.39 -12.43
CA VAL A 63 0.48 6.89 -13.79
C VAL A 63 -0.02 8.32 -14.01
N ASN A 64 -1.12 8.72 -13.38
CA ASN A 64 -1.79 9.99 -13.67
C ASN A 64 -1.51 11.10 -12.64
N GLU A 65 -1.02 10.75 -11.44
CA GLU A 65 -0.85 11.68 -10.31
C GLU A 65 0.62 11.91 -9.92
N THR A 66 1.57 11.49 -10.78
CA THR A 66 3.01 11.86 -10.71
C THR A 66 3.36 13.07 -11.54
#